data_AF-A0A972AFG8-F1
#
_entry.id   AF-A0A972AFG8-F1
#
_cell.length_a   1.000
_cell.length_b   1.000
_cell.length_c   1.000
_cell.angle_alpha   90.00
_cell.angle_beta   90.00
_cell.angle_gamma   90.00
#
_symmetry.space_group_name_H-M   'P 1'
#
loop_
_entity.id
_entity.type
_entity.pdbx_description
1 polymer ?
#
loop_
_entity_poly.entity_id
_entity_poly.type
_entity_poly.pdbx_seq_one_letter_code
_entity_poly.pdbx_strand_id
1 'polypeptide(L)' 'MSEFTKEELCEAKRAIESTIRKCEKVLPKLREGTSQHTLLVRRIKAFQIAVELINAELENQSPY' A
#
# COMPACT_ATOMS: atom_id res chain seq x y z
N MET A 1 24.04 3.49 -0.81
CA MET A 1 23.43 2.24 -0.32
C MET A 1 21.94 2.40 -0.56
N SER A 2 21.30 1.51 -1.31
CA SER A 2 19.85 1.42 -1.19
C SER A 2 19.57 1.04 0.26
N GLU A 3 18.73 1.80 0.97
CA GLU A 3 18.44 1.55 2.39
C GLU A 3 17.70 0.21 2.61
N PHE A 4 17.20 -0.40 1.55
CA PHE A 4 16.41 -1.63 1.58
C PHE A 4 16.83 -2.58 0.45
N THR A 5 16.81 -3.88 0.74
CA THR A 5 17.00 -4.97 -0.22
C THR A 5 15.76 -5.19 -1.10
N LYS A 6 15.93 -5.85 -2.25
CA LYS A 6 14.80 -6.20 -3.13
C LYS A 6 13.79 -7.09 -2.42
N GLU A 7 14.26 -8.01 -1.59
CA GLU A 7 13.45 -8.91 -0.79
C GLU A 7 12.59 -8.13 0.22
N GLU A 8 13.19 -7.21 0.98
CA GLU A 8 12.47 -6.36 1.94
C GLU A 8 11.40 -5.50 1.25
N LEU A 9 11.72 -4.93 0.08
CA LEU A 9 10.76 -4.17 -0.72
C LEU A 9 9.61 -5.05 -1.23
N CYS A 10 9.90 -6.25 -1.71
CA CYS A 10 8.89 -7.21 -2.16
C CYS A 10 7.97 -7.66 -1.01
N GLU A 11 8.54 -7.93 0.16
CA GLU A 11 7.78 -8.30 1.37
C GLU A 11 6.91 -7.15 1.85
N ALA A 12 7.45 -5.92 1.90
CA ALA A 12 6.70 -4.72 2.27
C ALA A 12 5.52 -4.49 1.30
N LYS A 13 5.77 -4.56 -0.01
CA LYS A 13 4.71 -4.46 -1.04
C LYS A 13 3.61 -5.49 -0.80
N ARG A 14 3.98 -6.77 -0.62
CA ARG A 14 3.02 -7.85 -0.37
C ARG A 14 2.19 -7.61 0.89
N ALA A 15 2.80 -7.12 1.97
CA ALA A 15 2.12 -6.81 3.22
C ALA A 15 1.13 -5.64 3.06
N ILE A 16 1.53 -4.59 2.36
CA ILE A 16 0.69 -3.42 2.08
C ILE A 16 -0.50 -3.81 1.19
N GLU A 17 -0.28 -4.55 0.11
CA GLU A 17 -1.35 -5.06 -0.76
C GLU A 17 -2.35 -5.95 0.01
N SER A 18 -1.87 -6.79 0.92
CA SER A 18 -2.75 -7.59 1.79
C SER A 18 -3.59 -6.70 2.70
N THR A 19 -3.01 -5.61 3.21
CA THR A 19 -3.70 -4.63 4.05
C THR A 19 -4.75 -3.87 3.24
N ILE A 20 -4.44 -3.45 2.01
CA ILE A 20 -5.40 -2.84 1.08
C ILE A 20 -6.61 -3.76 0.89
N ARG A 21 -6.40 -5.03 0.54
CA ARG A 21 -7.49 -6.01 0.36
C ARG A 21 -8.37 -6.17 1.60
N LYS A 22 -7.78 -6.12 2.80
CA LYS A 22 -8.54 -6.16 4.05
C LYS A 22 -9.37 -4.89 4.24
N CYS A 23 -8.79 -3.71 3.97
CA CYS A 23 -9.49 -2.44 4.02
C CYS A 23 -10.67 -2.40 3.02
N GLU A 24 -10.47 -2.85 1.78
CA GLU A 24 -11.53 -2.92 0.76
C GLU A 24 -12.70 -3.83 1.17
N LYS A 25 -12.42 -4.95 1.85
CA LYS A 25 -13.47 -5.83 2.39
C LYS A 25 -14.26 -5.22 3.55
N VAL A 26 -13.66 -4.28 4.29
CA VAL A 26 -14.31 -3.60 5.41
C VAL A 26 -15.07 -2.35 4.94
N LEU A 27 -14.58 -1.67 3.90
CA LEU A 27 -15.15 -0.44 3.37
C LEU A 27 -16.67 -0.49 3.11
N PRO A 28 -17.25 -1.50 2.43
CA PRO A 28 -18.69 -1.55 2.19
C PRO A 28 -19.52 -1.78 3.46
N LYS A 29 -18.89 -2.17 4.57
CA LYS A 29 -19.56 -2.34 5.88
C LYS A 29 -19.64 -1.01 6.64
N LEU A 30 -18.91 0.02 6.19
CA LEU A 30 -18.92 1.33 6.82
C LEU A 30 -19.95 2.22 6.12
N ARG A 31 -20.71 2.97 6.93
CA ARG A 31 -21.65 3.95 6.39
C ARG A 31 -20.87 5.12 5.78
N GLU A 32 -21.21 5.46 4.53
CA GLU A 32 -20.69 6.65 3.86
C GLU A 32 -20.94 7.91 4.68
N GLY A 33 -20.00 8.85 4.62
CA GLY A 33 -20.05 10.10 5.40
C GLY A 33 -19.60 9.97 6.85
N THR A 34 -19.35 8.76 7.37
CA THR A 34 -18.73 8.59 8.69
C THR A 34 -17.24 8.91 8.67
N SER A 35 -16.71 9.29 9.83
CA SER A 35 -15.27 9.48 10.03
C SER A 35 -14.47 8.21 9.74
N GLN A 36 -15.01 7.05 10.11
CA GLN A 36 -14.41 5.73 9.87
C GLN A 36 -14.32 5.42 8.36
N HIS A 37 -15.40 5.67 7.61
CA HIS A 37 -15.39 5.50 6.15
C HIS A 37 -14.35 6.41 5.49
N THR A 38 -14.35 7.70 5.85
CA THR A 38 -13.40 8.69 5.31
C THR A 38 -11.95 8.31 5.63
N LEU A 39 -11.68 7.89 6.86
CA LEU A 39 -10.35 7.45 7.29
C LEU A 39 -9.89 6.22 6.50
N LEU A 40 -10.77 5.24 6.29
CA LEU A 40 -10.43 4.02 5.58
C LEU A 40 -10.13 4.28 4.10
N VAL A 41 -10.92 5.13 3.44
CA VAL A 41 -10.66 5.56 2.05
C VAL A 41 -9.31 6.25 1.94
N ARG A 42 -9.00 7.18 2.85
CA ARG A 42 -7.69 7.88 2.85
C ARG A 42 -6.53 6.93 3.10
N ARG A 43 -6.71 5.94 3.97
CA ARG A 43 -5.70 4.91 4.25
C ARG A 43 -5.42 4.04 3.03
N ILE A 44 -6.45 3.60 2.31
CA ILE A 44 -6.29 2.84 1.07
C ILE A 44 -5.48 3.65 0.05
N LYS A 45 -5.82 4.93 -0.15
CA LYS A 45 -5.06 5.81 -1.05
C LYS A 45 -3.59 5.96 -0.65
N ALA A 46 -3.31 6.14 0.64
CA ALA A 46 -1.93 6.24 1.13
C ALA A 46 -1.15 4.94 0.88
N PHE A 47 -1.78 3.77 1.08
CA PHE A 47 -1.15 2.49 0.78
C PHE A 47 -0.92 2.26 -0.72
N GLN A 48 -1.83 2.71 -1.59
CA GLN A 48 -1.61 2.68 -3.03
C GLN A 48 -0.38 3.50 -3.43
N ILE A 49 -0.25 4.73 -2.90
CA ILE A 49 0.94 5.56 -3.12
C ILE A 49 2.22 4.86 -2.63
N ALA A 50 2.17 4.23 -1.45
CA ALA A 50 3.31 3.49 -0.92
C ALA A 50 3.73 2.32 -1.83
N VAL A 51 2.77 1.59 -2.42
CA VAL A 51 3.06 0.52 -3.39
C VAL A 51 3.73 1.06 -4.65
N GLU A 52 3.26 2.18 -5.19
CA GLU A 52 3.88 2.82 -6.36
C GLU A 52 5.33 3.26 -6.08
N LEU A 53 5.59 3.82 -4.90
CA LEU A 53 6.95 4.20 -4.49
C LEU A 53 7.86 2.98 -4.34
N ILE A 54 7.35 1.87 -3.80
CA ILE A 54 8.12 0.62 -3.70
C ILE A 54 8.41 0.04 -5.10
N ASN A 55 7.46 0.09 -6.02
CA ASN A 55 7.68 -0.35 -7.40
C ASN A 55 8.75 0.49 -8.08
N ALA A 56 8.69 1.82 -7.96
CA ALA A 56 9.70 2.71 -8.52
C ALA A 56 11.11 2.41 -7.97
N GLU A 57 11.22 2.12 -6.67
CA GLU A 57 12.50 1.72 -6.07
C GLU A 57 12.97 0.35 -6.57
N LEU A 58 12.08 -0.63 -6.71
CA LEU A 58 12.41 -1.95 -7.28
C LEU A 58 12.89 -1.84 -8.73
N GLU A 59 12.29 -0.96 -9.54
CA GLU A 59 12.72 -0.64 -10.91
C GLU A 59 14.09 0.02 -10.92
N ASN A 60 14.34 1.00 -10.03
CA ASN A 60 15.64 1.66 -9.89
C ASN A 60 16.76 0.69 -9.47
N GLN A 61 16.44 -0.34 -8.67
CA GLN A 61 17.37 -1.40 -8.26
C GLN A 61 17.57 -2.49 -9.33
N SER A 62 16.84 -2.43 -10.43
CA SER A 62 17.06 -3.26 -11.61
C SER A 62 17.50 -2.38 -12.80
N PRO A 63 18.63 -1.65 -12.71
CA PRO A 63 19.22 -1.10 -13.91
C PRO A 63 19.65 -2.31 -14.75
N TYR A 64 19.32 -2.30 -16.04
CA TYR A 64 19.75 -3.28 -17.03
C TYR A 64 21.15 -3.85 -16.78
#